data_AF-A0A2M8Z318-F1
#
_entry.id   AF-A0A2M8Z318-F1
#
_cell.length_a   1.000
_cell.length_b   1.000
_cell.length_c   1.000
_cell.angle_alpha   90.00
_cell.angle_beta   90.00
_cell.angle_gamma   90.00
#
_symmetry.space_group_name_H-M   'P 1'
#
loop_
_entity.id
_entity.type
_entity.pdbx_description
1 polymer ?
#
loop_
_entity_poly.entity_id
_entity_poly.type
_entity_poly.pdbx_seq_one_letter_code
_entity_poly.pdbx_strand_id
1 'polypeptide(L)'
;MVKYKKKPVVFEAFRFQLDDVMPDWFNEKRIKNEIITHEDGTCDIKTLEGTMRADKGDYVILGVKGEIYPCKPDIFEATYEKVWPLSSLLENQKTDVGSMTDEEWKKYLNRLKCPGE
;
A
#
# COMPACT_ATOMS: atom_id res chain seq x y z
N MET A 1 -14.44 7.55 30.63
CA MET A 1 -13.38 6.85 29.87
C MET A 1 -13.25 7.47 28.50
N VAL A 2 -12.03 7.68 28.01
CA VAL A 2 -11.77 8.27 26.69
C VAL A 2 -11.62 7.15 25.67
N LYS A 3 -12.24 7.30 24.48
CA LYS A 3 -12.16 6.35 23.37
C LYS A 3 -11.32 6.96 22.24
N TYR A 4 -10.53 6.13 21.57
CA TYR A 4 -9.65 6.55 20.47
C TYR A 4 -9.92 5.69 19.22
N LYS A 5 -9.73 6.27 18.04
CA LYS A 5 -9.83 5.59 16.73
C LYS A 5 -8.49 5.73 16.01
N LYS A 6 -8.03 4.67 15.33
CA LYS A 6 -6.82 4.71 14.49
C LYS A 6 -7.03 5.69 13.33
N LYS A 7 -6.02 6.53 13.05
CA LYS A 7 -6.05 7.40 11.86
C LYS A 7 -5.97 6.54 10.60
N PRO A 8 -6.67 6.91 9.51
CA PRO A 8 -6.45 6.28 8.21
C PRO A 8 -5.02 6.58 7.75
N VAL A 9 -4.33 5.57 7.21
CA VAL A 9 -2.95 5.68 6.76
C VAL A 9 -2.87 5.07 5.36
N VAL A 10 -2.33 5.83 4.42
CA VAL A 10 -2.00 5.36 3.06
C VAL A 10 -0.51 5.03 3.02
N PHE A 11 -0.18 3.93 2.37
CA PHE A 11 1.18 3.42 2.25
C PHE A 11 1.35 2.72 0.90
N GLU A 12 2.59 2.39 0.54
CA GLU A 12 2.91 1.71 -0.71
C GLU A 12 3.12 0.21 -0.47
N ALA A 13 2.66 -0.60 -1.42
CA ALA A 13 2.91 -2.02 -1.45
C ALA A 13 2.91 -2.51 -2.90
N PHE A 14 3.65 -3.58 -3.18
CA PHE A 14 3.60 -4.28 -4.46
C PHE A 14 3.68 -5.79 -4.23
N ARG A 15 3.16 -6.58 -5.18
CA ARG A 15 3.21 -8.03 -5.16
C ARG A 15 4.54 -8.52 -5.72
N PHE A 16 5.34 -9.10 -4.85
CA PHE A 16 6.66 -9.57 -5.21
C PHE A 16 6.60 -10.67 -6.28
N GLN A 17 7.42 -10.53 -7.33
CA GLN A 17 7.51 -11.45 -8.48
C GLN A 17 6.21 -11.62 -9.31
N LEU A 18 5.19 -10.78 -9.08
CA LEU A 18 3.94 -10.81 -9.85
C LEU A 18 3.61 -9.46 -10.49
N ASP A 19 3.85 -8.34 -9.79
CA ASP A 19 3.65 -7.03 -10.38
C ASP A 19 4.77 -6.74 -11.39
N ASP A 20 4.39 -6.21 -12.56
CA ASP A 20 5.32 -5.91 -13.67
C ASP A 20 6.34 -4.82 -13.30
N VAL A 21 5.95 -3.92 -12.40
CA VAL A 21 6.75 -2.77 -11.98
C VAL A 21 7.25 -2.99 -10.57
N MET A 22 8.56 -3.18 -10.45
CA MET A 22 9.25 -3.16 -9.16
C MET A 22 9.49 -1.71 -8.73
N PRO A 23 9.04 -1.28 -7.54
CA PRO A 23 9.14 0.11 -7.13
C PRO A 23 10.59 0.49 -6.76
N ASP A 24 10.94 1.76 -6.95
CA ASP A 24 12.29 2.28 -6.71
C ASP A 24 12.74 2.05 -5.26
N TRP A 25 11.86 2.26 -4.29
CA TRP A 25 12.17 2.04 -2.88
C TRP A 25 12.58 0.59 -2.58
N PHE A 26 12.03 -0.39 -3.31
CA PHE A 26 12.41 -1.79 -3.10
C PHE A 26 13.84 -2.04 -3.56
N ASN A 27 14.22 -1.47 -4.71
CA ASN A 27 15.61 -1.49 -5.18
C ASN A 27 16.57 -0.78 -4.22
N GLU A 28 16.17 0.39 -3.70
CA GLU A 28 16.98 1.10 -2.70
C GLU A 28 17.23 0.25 -1.45
N LYS A 29 16.20 -0.45 -0.96
CA LYS A 29 16.29 -1.35 0.19
C LYS A 29 17.16 -2.58 -0.10
N ARG A 30 17.16 -3.09 -1.34
CA ARG A 30 18.09 -4.13 -1.78
C ARG A 30 19.54 -3.62 -1.78
N ILE A 31 19.81 -2.43 -2.32
CA ILE A 31 21.15 -1.82 -2.33
C ILE A 31 21.68 -1.63 -0.90
N LYS A 32 20.80 -1.30 0.06
CA LYS A 32 21.14 -1.15 1.48
C LYS A 32 21.27 -2.48 2.24
N ASN A 33 21.11 -3.62 1.56
CA ASN A 33 21.06 -4.96 2.18
C ASN A 33 19.99 -5.09 3.27
N GLU A 34 18.89 -4.34 3.16
CA GLU A 34 17.68 -4.51 3.98
C GLU A 34 16.76 -5.58 3.38
N ILE A 35 16.86 -5.81 2.07
CA ILE A 35 16.18 -6.90 1.34
C ILE A 35 17.23 -7.71 0.59
N ILE A 36 17.23 -9.02 0.79
CA ILE A 36 18.14 -9.96 0.12
C ILE A 36 17.29 -10.88 -0.76
N THR A 37 17.38 -10.73 -2.07
CA THR A 37 16.66 -11.55 -3.05
C THR A 37 17.45 -12.80 -3.39
N HIS A 38 16.78 -13.94 -3.49
CA HIS A 38 17.38 -15.25 -3.74
C HIS A 38 16.97 -15.80 -5.12
N GLU A 39 17.76 -16.73 -5.64
CA GLU A 39 17.53 -17.35 -6.97
C GLU A 39 16.27 -18.23 -7.01
N ASP A 40 15.81 -18.72 -5.86
CA ASP A 40 14.58 -19.52 -5.72
C ASP A 40 13.28 -18.69 -5.83
N GLY A 41 13.40 -17.39 -6.12
CA GLY A 41 12.26 -16.48 -6.30
C GLY A 41 11.70 -15.94 -4.98
N THR A 42 12.48 -15.99 -3.90
CA THR A 42 12.09 -15.46 -2.58
C THR A 42 13.02 -14.33 -2.14
N CYS A 43 12.67 -13.66 -1.04
CA CYS A 43 13.58 -12.70 -0.43
C CYS A 43 13.48 -12.69 1.10
N ASP A 44 14.59 -12.34 1.75
CA ASP A 44 14.66 -12.06 3.18
C ASP A 44 14.64 -10.55 3.42
N ILE A 45 13.74 -10.11 4.29
CA ILE A 45 13.46 -8.71 4.59
C ILE A 45 13.81 -8.45 6.05
N LYS A 46 14.70 -7.50 6.30
CA LYS A 46 15.03 -7.04 7.65
C LYS A 46 13.91 -6.12 8.16
N THR A 47 13.03 -6.68 8.98
CA THR A 47 11.92 -5.95 9.62
C THR A 47 12.30 -5.47 11.02
N LEU A 48 11.39 -4.77 11.71
CA LEU A 48 11.60 -4.35 13.10
C LEU A 48 11.57 -5.53 14.07
N GLU A 49 10.87 -6.60 13.71
CA GLU A 49 10.67 -7.82 14.49
C GLU A 49 11.73 -8.89 14.18
N GLY A 50 12.66 -8.61 13.26
CA GLY A 50 13.68 -9.55 12.79
C GLY A 50 13.61 -9.80 11.29
N THR A 51 14.43 -10.72 10.80
CA THR A 51 14.40 -11.08 9.37
C THR A 51 13.18 -11.95 9.07
N MET A 52 12.38 -11.55 8.10
CA MET A 52 11.21 -12.28 7.63
C MET A 52 11.37 -12.65 6.16
N ARG A 53 10.89 -13.82 5.77
CA ARG A 53 10.89 -14.28 4.38
C ARG A 53 9.62 -13.83 3.65
N ALA A 54 9.77 -13.35 2.43
CA ALA A 54 8.69 -13.17 1.45
C ALA A 54 8.82 -14.20 0.33
N ASP A 55 7.72 -14.85 0.01
CA ASP A 55 7.63 -15.78 -1.11
C ASP A 55 7.05 -15.09 -2.35
N LYS A 56 7.16 -15.74 -3.51
CA LYS A 56 6.51 -15.27 -4.73
C LYS A 56 5.02 -15.03 -4.49
N GLY A 57 4.56 -13.84 -4.84
CA GLY A 57 3.17 -13.41 -4.75
C GLY A 57 2.78 -12.72 -3.45
N ASP A 58 3.62 -12.78 -2.41
CA ASP A 58 3.44 -11.99 -1.20
C ASP A 58 3.49 -10.49 -1.51
N TYR A 59 2.76 -9.71 -0.73
CA TYR A 59 2.93 -8.25 -0.75
C TYR A 59 4.16 -7.87 0.05
N VAL A 60 4.97 -6.97 -0.49
CA VAL A 60 6.01 -6.27 0.27
C VAL A 60 5.53 -4.86 0.50
N ILE A 61 5.41 -4.49 1.77
CA ILE A 61 4.85 -3.21 2.22
C ILE A 61 5.99 -2.29 2.61
N LEU A 62 5.92 -1.03 2.16
CA LEU A 62 6.68 0.10 2.71
C LEU A 62 5.77 0.87 3.66
N GLY A 63 6.01 0.72 4.95
CA GLY A 63 5.30 1.47 5.98
C GLY A 63 5.67 2.96 5.98
N VAL A 64 4.85 3.77 6.65
CA VAL A 64 4.94 5.24 6.58
C VAL A 64 6.19 5.83 7.22
N LYS A 65 6.93 5.07 8.03
CA LYS A 65 8.22 5.50 8.59
C LYS A 65 9.40 4.87 7.84
N GLY A 66 9.14 4.23 6.70
CA GLY A 66 10.15 3.56 5.87
C GLY A 66 10.53 2.15 6.34
N GLU A 67 9.77 1.60 7.29
CA GLU A 67 9.84 0.18 7.65
C GLU A 67 9.33 -0.70 6.51
N ILE A 68 9.88 -1.90 6.39
CA ILE A 68 9.49 -2.86 5.34
C ILE A 68 9.17 -4.21 5.96
N TYR A 69 8.16 -4.88 5.42
CA TYR A 69 7.75 -6.21 5.86
C TYR A 69 6.92 -6.93 4.79
N PRO A 70 6.96 -8.28 4.77
CA PRO A 70 6.08 -9.06 3.92
C PRO A 70 4.68 -9.20 4.53
N CYS A 71 3.67 -9.35 3.67
CA CYS A 71 2.30 -9.65 4.05
C CYS A 71 1.71 -10.69 3.08
N LYS A 72 1.06 -11.73 3.63
CA LYS A 72 0.44 -12.77 2.80
C LYS A 72 -0.76 -12.18 2.04
N PRO A 73 -1.01 -12.61 0.78
CA PRO A 73 -2.02 -11.97 -0.07
C PRO A 73 -3.44 -11.99 0.50
N ASP A 74 -3.84 -13.12 1.08
CA ASP A 74 -5.13 -13.30 1.73
C ASP A 74 -5.33 -12.34 2.91
N ILE A 75 -4.28 -12.14 3.72
CA ILE A 75 -4.28 -11.16 4.82
C ILE A 75 -4.32 -9.74 4.26
N PHE A 76 -3.52 -9.45 3.24
CA PHE A 76 -3.42 -8.11 2.65
C PHE A 76 -4.76 -7.66 2.07
N GLU A 77 -5.35 -8.47 1.20
CA GLU A 77 -6.61 -8.18 0.49
C GLU A 77 -7.81 -8.11 1.44
N ALA A 78 -7.78 -8.87 2.54
CA ALA A 78 -8.81 -8.77 3.59
C ALA A 78 -8.67 -7.51 4.47
N THR A 79 -7.48 -6.90 4.52
CA THR A 79 -7.16 -5.81 5.45
C THR A 79 -7.11 -4.43 4.78
N TYR A 80 -6.72 -4.37 3.51
CA TYR A 80 -6.43 -3.12 2.82
C TYR A 80 -7.20 -2.99 1.52
N GLU A 81 -7.59 -1.75 1.22
CA GLU A 81 -8.26 -1.40 -0.03
C GLU A 81 -7.35 -0.48 -0.85
N LYS A 82 -7.33 -0.68 -2.17
CA LYS A 82 -6.58 0.18 -3.08
C LYS A 82 -7.18 1.59 -3.08
N VAL A 83 -6.34 2.56 -2.75
CA VAL A 83 -6.68 3.98 -2.86
C VAL A 83 -6.10 4.54 -4.16
N TRP A 84 -6.86 5.40 -4.84
CA TRP A 84 -6.40 6.03 -6.07
C TRP A 84 -5.73 7.37 -5.73
N PRO A 85 -4.61 7.76 -6.37
CA PRO A 85 -3.91 9.01 -6.04
C PRO A 85 -4.80 10.25 -6.12
N LEU A 86 -5.80 10.26 -7.02
CA LEU A 86 -6.75 11.36 -7.09
C LEU A 86 -7.76 11.36 -5.94
N SER A 87 -8.09 10.22 -5.30
CA SER A 87 -9.10 10.24 -4.22
C SER A 87 -8.61 11.03 -3.00
N SER A 88 -7.33 10.90 -2.63
CA SER A 88 -6.73 11.68 -1.53
C SER A 88 -6.52 13.15 -1.90
N LEU A 89 -6.14 13.44 -3.15
CA LEU A 89 -6.01 14.82 -3.64
C LEU A 89 -7.37 15.54 -3.71
N LEU A 90 -8.41 14.85 -4.17
CA LEU A 90 -9.75 15.38 -4.29
C LEU A 90 -10.39 15.56 -2.91
N GLU A 91 -10.16 14.66 -1.94
CA GLU A 91 -10.64 14.84 -0.56
C GLU A 91 -10.06 16.08 0.11
N ASN A 92 -8.80 16.42 -0.18
CA ASN A 92 -8.19 17.67 0.27
C ASN A 92 -8.75 18.91 -0.46
N GLN A 93 -9.29 18.77 -1.68
CA GLN A 93 -9.95 19.87 -2.41
C GLN A 93 -11.42 20.06 -2.01
N LYS A 94 -12.03 19.09 -1.33
CA LYS A 94 -13.41 19.16 -0.86
C LYS A 94 -13.65 20.33 0.11
N THR A 95 -12.59 20.87 0.71
CA THR A 95 -12.65 22.06 1.56
C THR A 95 -12.72 23.38 0.80
N ASP A 96 -12.36 23.40 -0.49
CA ASP A 96 -12.30 24.62 -1.32
C ASP A 96 -13.42 24.72 -2.37
N VAL A 97 -14.11 23.62 -2.69
CA VAL A 97 -15.19 23.61 -3.68
C VAL A 97 -16.55 23.42 -2.98
N GLY A 98 -17.28 24.50 -2.81
CA GLY A 98 -18.63 24.48 -2.24
C GLY A 98 -19.60 23.60 -3.04
N SER A 99 -20.49 22.91 -2.31
CA SER A 99 -21.77 22.32 -2.74
C SER A 99 -21.84 20.93 -3.41
N MET A 100 -21.03 19.94 -2.96
CA MET A 100 -21.40 18.52 -3.14
C MET A 100 -21.65 17.85 -1.79
N THR A 101 -22.75 17.10 -1.71
CA THR A 101 -23.04 16.22 -0.57
C THR A 101 -22.06 15.05 -0.53
N ASP A 102 -21.93 14.39 0.63
CA ASP A 102 -21.07 13.21 0.79
C ASP A 102 -21.45 12.06 -0.15
N GLU A 103 -22.73 11.94 -0.50
CA GLU A 103 -23.26 10.91 -1.40
C GLU A 103 -22.90 11.21 -2.86
N GLU A 104 -23.03 12.46 -3.30
CA GLU A 104 -22.60 12.89 -4.62
C GLU A 104 -21.09 12.73 -4.80
N TRP A 105 -20.32 13.01 -3.75
CA TRP A 105 -18.87 12.84 -3.75
C TRP A 105 -18.46 11.37 -3.89
N LYS A 106 -19.10 10.47 -3.14
CA LYS A 106 -18.91 9.03 -3.30
C LYS A 106 -19.24 8.56 -4.71
N LYS A 107 -20.33 9.05 -5.30
CA LYS A 107 -20.72 8.72 -6.68
C LYS A 107 -19.71 9.23 -7.72
N TYR A 108 -19.16 10.41 -7.50
CA TYR A 108 -18.11 10.98 -8.35
C TYR A 108 -16.80 10.18 -8.27
N LEU A 109 -16.31 9.90 -7.06
CA LEU A 109 -15.13 9.04 -6.87
C LEU A 109 -15.31 7.65 -7.49
N ASN A 110 -16.50 7.07 -7.35
CA ASN A 110 -16.81 5.76 -7.94
C ASN A 110 -16.84 5.78 -9.49
N ARG A 111 -17.12 6.94 -10.10
CA ARG A 111 -17.04 7.13 -11.57
C ARG A 111 -15.61 7.33 -12.08
N LEU A 112 -14.70 7.80 -11.23
CA LEU A 112 -13.28 7.98 -11.57
C LEU A 112 -12.48 6.69 -11.50
N LYS A 113 -13.01 5.64 -10.85
CA LYS A 113 -12.49 4.28 -11.01
C LYS A 113 -12.78 3.86 -12.46
N CYS A 114 -11.73 3.62 -13.26
CA CYS A 114 -11.89 3.17 -14.65
C CYS A 114 -12.74 1.90 -14.72
N PRO A 115 -13.62 1.76 -15.74
CA PRO A 115 -14.40 0.54 -15.93
C PRO A 115 -13.51 -0.57 -16.51
N GLY A 116 -13.35 -1.66 -15.76
CA GLY A 116 -12.64 -2.86 -16.20
C GLY A 116 -11.72 -3.45 -15.13
N GLU A 117 -12.31 -4.00 -14.08
CA GLU A 117 -11.77 -5.19 -13.40
C GLU A 117 -12.66 -6.37 -13.78
#